data_AF-A0A0U4AY60-F1
#
_entry.id   AF-A0A0U4AY60-F1
#
_cell.length_a   1.000
_cell.length_b   1.000
_cell.length_c   1.000
_cell.angle_alpha   90.00
_cell.angle_beta   90.00
_cell.angle_gamma   90.00
#
_symmetry.space_group_name_H-M   'P 1'
#
loop_
_entity.id
_entity.type
_entity.pdbx_description
1 polymer ?
#
loop_
_entity_poly.entity_id
_entity_poly.type
_entity_poly.pdbx_seq_one_letter_code
_entity_poly.pdbx_strand_id
1 'polypeptide(L)'
;MSASGCSKKEEASPAPNTGSFQLDGTAISCQAKATRSAGSIGGTFYDFLDLDLTPTPAAGGVGRLRLSLYKVPGSPASTYLLHNLLVYTGCNGSPYNFAGTSFTLTPAGEGSFSGRFAGKVSASSSSIPGPYTTITNGVFTTVPF
;
A
#
# COMPACT_ATOMS: atom_id res chain seq x y z
N MET A 1 19.05 -23.21 -37.14
CA MET A 1 19.44 -22.46 -35.93
C MET A 1 18.41 -21.37 -35.72
N SER A 2 17.51 -21.51 -34.75
CA SER A 2 16.66 -20.41 -34.28
C SER A 2 16.32 -20.67 -32.82
N ALA A 3 17.11 -20.10 -31.91
CA ALA A 3 16.76 -19.98 -30.51
C ALA A 3 15.93 -18.70 -30.37
N SER A 4 14.61 -18.85 -30.28
CA SER A 4 13.70 -17.76 -29.91
C SER A 4 14.01 -17.34 -28.48
N GLY A 5 14.74 -16.24 -28.33
CA GLY A 5 15.03 -15.63 -27.04
C GLY A 5 13.75 -15.06 -26.44
N CYS A 6 13.19 -15.74 -25.44
CA CYS A 6 12.23 -15.12 -24.54
C CYS A 6 12.99 -14.07 -23.71
N SER A 7 12.92 -12.80 -24.13
CA SER A 7 13.28 -11.68 -23.27
C SER A 7 12.37 -11.74 -22.04
N LYS A 8 12.92 -12.24 -20.92
CA LYS A 8 12.30 -12.02 -19.60
C LYS A 8 12.20 -10.51 -19.45
N LYS A 9 10.97 -10.01 -19.38
CA LYS A 9 10.68 -8.63 -18.97
C LYS A 9 11.33 -8.48 -17.60
N GLU A 10 12.46 -7.78 -17.52
CA GLU A 10 13.03 -7.35 -16.24
C GLU A 10 11.94 -6.51 -15.56
N GLU A 11 11.33 -7.07 -14.53
CA GLU A 11 10.51 -6.30 -13.61
C GLU A 11 11.48 -5.29 -12.99
N ALA A 12 11.28 -4.01 -13.29
CA ALA A 12 12.12 -2.95 -12.75
C ALA A 12 12.20 -3.13 -11.22
N SER A 13 13.42 -3.31 -10.71
CA SER A 13 13.62 -3.39 -9.27
C SER A 13 13.06 -2.10 -8.67
N PRO A 14 12.12 -2.16 -7.70
CA PRO A 14 11.45 -0.96 -7.27
C PRO A 14 12.48 0.01 -6.65
N ALA A 15 12.33 1.31 -6.88
CA ALA A 15 13.31 2.26 -6.38
C ALA A 15 13.23 2.35 -4.83
N PRO A 16 14.37 2.33 -4.11
CA PRO A 16 14.37 2.58 -2.67
C PRO A 16 13.87 4.00 -2.39
N ASN A 17 13.26 4.22 -1.21
CA ASN A 17 12.73 5.52 -0.78
C ASN A 17 11.56 6.06 -1.63
N THR A 18 10.74 5.16 -2.17
CA THR A 18 9.48 5.51 -2.85
C THR A 18 8.33 5.75 -1.89
N GLY A 19 8.55 5.57 -0.58
CA GLY A 19 7.63 6.00 0.46
C GLY A 19 8.27 6.18 1.83
N SER A 20 7.50 6.77 2.74
CA SER A 20 7.86 6.90 4.15
C SER A 20 6.61 7.05 5.01
N PHE A 21 6.69 6.73 6.29
CA PHE A 21 5.65 7.00 7.28
C PHE A 21 6.25 7.05 8.69
N GLN A 22 5.45 7.45 9.67
CA GLN A 22 5.79 7.35 11.08
C GLN A 22 4.84 6.39 11.79
N LEU A 23 5.37 5.40 12.49
CA LEU A 23 4.61 4.55 13.43
C LEU A 23 4.90 5.02 14.85
N ASP A 24 3.88 5.51 15.54
CA ASP A 24 3.99 6.05 16.90
C ASP A 24 5.19 7.01 17.06
N GLY A 25 5.36 7.90 16.07
CA GLY A 25 6.45 8.88 16.01
C GLY A 25 7.79 8.36 15.46
N THR A 26 7.95 7.04 15.30
CA THR A 26 9.17 6.45 14.71
C THR A 26 9.12 6.54 13.20
N ALA A 27 10.04 7.29 12.60
CA ALA A 27 10.15 7.42 11.14
C ALA A 27 10.63 6.12 10.49
N ILE A 28 9.97 5.74 9.40
CA ILE A 28 10.25 4.55 8.60
C ILE A 28 10.33 4.97 7.13
N SER A 29 11.48 4.71 6.51
CA SER A 29 11.67 4.78 5.07
C SER A 29 11.29 3.43 4.44
N CYS A 30 10.67 3.46 3.27
CA CYS A 30 10.20 2.24 2.63
C CYS A 30 10.26 2.32 1.10
N GLN A 31 10.13 1.15 0.50
CA GLN A 31 9.89 0.95 -0.90
C GLN A 31 8.40 0.68 -1.11
N ALA A 32 7.78 1.39 -2.04
CA ALA A 32 6.38 1.25 -2.39
C ALA A 32 6.22 0.44 -3.70
N LYS A 33 5.29 -0.51 -3.70
CA LYS A 33 4.88 -1.29 -4.88
C LYS A 33 3.36 -1.21 -5.02
N ALA A 34 2.89 -0.95 -6.23
CA ALA A 34 1.47 -1.01 -6.54
C ALA A 34 1.12 -2.32 -7.25
N THR A 35 -0.11 -2.80 -7.06
CA THR A 35 -0.67 -3.92 -7.82
C THR A 35 -2.14 -3.65 -8.09
N ARG A 36 -2.57 -3.88 -9.33
CA ARG A 36 -3.97 -3.78 -9.75
C ARG A 36 -4.62 -5.14 -9.81
N SER A 37 -5.88 -5.18 -9.43
CA SER A 37 -6.74 -6.36 -9.59
C SER A 37 -8.19 -5.92 -9.79
N ALA A 38 -9.03 -6.84 -10.22
CA ALA A 38 -10.48 -6.66 -10.24
C ALA A 38 -11.12 -7.66 -9.28
N GLY A 39 -12.20 -7.27 -8.61
CA GLY A 39 -12.88 -8.14 -7.65
C GLY A 39 -14.28 -7.63 -7.33
N SER A 40 -14.94 -8.28 -6.36
CA SER A 40 -16.30 -7.89 -5.95
C SER A 40 -16.44 -7.80 -4.43
N ILE A 41 -17.15 -6.76 -3.95
CA ILE A 41 -17.56 -6.61 -2.55
C ILE A 41 -19.09 -6.58 -2.53
N GLY A 42 -19.71 -7.50 -1.79
CA GLY A 42 -21.17 -7.58 -1.70
C GLY A 42 -21.88 -7.74 -3.05
N GLY A 43 -21.25 -8.44 -4.01
CA GLY A 43 -21.79 -8.64 -5.36
C GLY A 43 -21.59 -7.48 -6.34
N THR A 44 -21.02 -6.35 -5.90
CA THR A 44 -20.66 -5.22 -6.79
C THR A 44 -19.20 -5.34 -7.21
N PHE A 45 -18.91 -5.16 -8.51
CA PHE A 45 -17.55 -5.21 -9.06
C PHE A 45 -16.78 -3.90 -8.87
N TYR A 46 -15.50 -4.01 -8.58
CA TYR A 46 -14.58 -2.89 -8.35
C TYR A 46 -13.20 -3.13 -8.98
N ASP A 47 -12.56 -2.05 -9.38
CA ASP A 47 -11.12 -2.02 -9.65
C ASP A 47 -10.38 -1.79 -8.33
N PHE A 48 -9.45 -2.67 -8.00
CA PHE A 48 -8.62 -2.57 -6.81
C PHE A 48 -7.22 -2.07 -7.15
N LEU A 49 -6.65 -1.33 -6.21
CA LEU A 49 -5.25 -0.92 -6.19
C LEU A 49 -4.71 -1.20 -4.80
N ASP A 50 -3.79 -2.15 -4.69
CA ASP A 50 -3.04 -2.42 -3.47
C ASP A 50 -1.69 -1.70 -3.54
N LEU A 51 -1.38 -0.90 -2.53
CA LEU A 51 -0.06 -0.29 -2.33
C LEU A 51 0.62 -0.94 -1.14
N ASP A 52 1.70 -1.64 -1.41
CA ASP A 52 2.57 -2.29 -0.42
C ASP A 52 3.79 -1.42 -0.14
N LEU A 53 3.95 -0.97 1.10
CA LEU A 53 5.08 -0.22 1.61
C LEU A 53 5.94 -1.13 2.50
N THR A 54 7.13 -1.48 2.02
CA THR A 54 8.06 -2.38 2.70
C THR A 54 9.25 -1.59 3.25
N PRO A 55 9.51 -1.59 4.56
CA PRO A 55 10.63 -0.85 5.16
C PRO A 55 11.98 -1.17 4.49
N THR A 56 12.79 -0.14 4.24
CA THR A 56 14.14 -0.27 3.65
C THR A 56 15.11 0.69 4.34
N PRO A 57 16.11 0.20 5.11
CA PRO A 57 16.32 -1.21 5.48
C PRO A 57 15.15 -1.74 6.32
N ALA A 58 15.11 -3.05 6.53
CA ALA A 58 14.09 -3.67 7.38
C ALA A 58 14.04 -2.97 8.75
N ALA A 59 12.87 -2.45 9.11
CA ALA A 59 12.64 -1.78 10.39
C ALA A 59 12.11 -2.81 11.38
N GLY A 60 12.86 -3.04 12.47
CA GLY A 60 12.56 -4.06 13.47
C GLY A 60 11.09 -4.07 13.89
N GLY A 61 10.41 -5.18 13.63
CA GLY A 61 9.00 -5.39 13.96
C GLY A 61 8.02 -5.15 12.81
N VAL A 62 8.32 -4.28 11.84
CA VAL A 62 7.43 -3.96 10.71
C VAL A 62 7.86 -4.73 9.48
N GLY A 63 7.02 -5.65 9.02
CA GLY A 63 7.23 -6.38 7.77
C GLY A 63 6.77 -5.57 6.56
N ARG A 64 5.53 -5.07 6.60
CA ARG A 64 4.91 -4.34 5.49
C ARG A 64 3.70 -3.54 5.95
N LEU A 65 3.47 -2.38 5.34
CA LEU A 65 2.20 -1.65 5.43
C LEU A 65 1.48 -1.77 4.09
N ARG A 66 0.18 -2.11 4.10
CA ARG A 66 -0.65 -2.21 2.89
C ARG A 66 -1.80 -1.21 2.94
N LEU A 67 -1.95 -0.43 1.88
CA LEU A 67 -3.15 0.36 1.60
C LEU A 67 -3.92 -0.36 0.49
N SER A 68 -5.14 -0.80 0.77
CA SER A 68 -6.03 -1.35 -0.26
C SER A 68 -7.04 -0.30 -0.64
N LEU A 69 -7.13 -0.02 -1.94
CA LEU A 69 -8.03 0.97 -2.51
C LEU A 69 -8.98 0.33 -3.50
N TYR A 70 -10.17 0.90 -3.64
CA TYR A 70 -11.09 0.51 -4.71
C TYR A 70 -11.72 1.71 -5.38
N LYS A 71 -12.18 1.51 -6.62
CA LYS A 71 -13.08 2.41 -7.33
C LYS A 71 -14.06 1.61 -8.19
N VAL A 72 -15.15 2.24 -8.59
CA VAL A 72 -16.06 1.67 -9.59
C VAL A 72 -15.34 1.55 -10.94
N PRO A 73 -15.51 0.44 -11.69
CA PRO A 73 -14.89 0.26 -12.99
C PRO A 73 -15.19 1.43 -13.94
N GLY A 74 -14.19 1.84 -14.72
CA GLY A 74 -14.30 2.97 -15.65
C GLY A 74 -14.25 4.37 -15.01
N SER A 75 -14.31 4.47 -13.68
CA SER A 75 -14.15 5.77 -13.00
C SER A 75 -12.71 6.28 -13.08
N PRO A 76 -12.48 7.61 -13.06
CA PRO A 76 -11.14 8.21 -13.06
C PRO A 76 -10.28 7.70 -11.89
N ALA A 77 -8.97 7.65 -12.07
CA ALA A 77 -8.09 7.17 -11.00
C ALA A 77 -8.09 8.07 -9.75
N SER A 78 -8.52 9.34 -9.85
CA SER A 78 -8.71 10.21 -8.69
C SER A 78 -9.87 9.77 -7.77
N THR A 79 -10.71 8.82 -8.18
CA THR A 79 -11.86 8.34 -7.39
C THR A 79 -11.55 7.10 -6.57
N TYR A 80 -10.29 6.65 -6.49
CA TYR A 80 -9.91 5.58 -5.58
C TYR A 80 -10.17 6.00 -4.14
N LEU A 81 -10.91 5.16 -3.41
CA LEU A 81 -11.17 5.32 -1.98
C LEU A 81 -10.32 4.32 -1.20
N LEU A 82 -9.78 4.77 -0.07
CA LEU A 82 -9.06 3.89 0.84
C LEU A 82 -10.06 2.94 1.52
N HIS A 83 -9.86 1.64 1.32
CA HIS A 83 -10.68 0.59 1.89
C HIS A 83 -10.10 0.04 3.19
N ASN A 84 -8.83 -0.35 3.16
CA ASN A 84 -8.13 -0.93 4.30
C ASN A 84 -6.72 -0.34 4.42
N LEU A 85 -6.27 -0.16 5.66
CA LEU A 85 -4.89 0.15 6.01
C LEU A 85 -4.41 -0.89 7.01
N LEU A 86 -3.44 -1.70 6.59
CA LEU A 86 -2.99 -2.89 7.29
C LEU A 86 -1.50 -2.81 7.61
N VAL A 87 -1.11 -3.15 8.84
CA VAL A 87 0.30 -3.31 9.22
C VAL A 87 0.58 -4.78 9.50
N TYR A 88 1.49 -5.37 8.73
CA TYR A 88 2.02 -6.72 8.93
C TYR A 88 3.32 -6.62 9.72
N THR A 89 3.42 -7.35 10.82
CA THR A 89 4.67 -7.50 11.57
C THR A 89 5.44 -8.73 11.09
N GLY A 90 6.76 -8.70 11.22
CA GLY A 90 7.70 -9.64 10.56
C GLY A 90 7.60 -11.14 10.94
N CYS A 91 6.59 -11.56 11.71
CA CYS A 91 6.47 -12.92 12.23
C CYS A 91 5.06 -13.50 11.97
N ASN A 92 4.66 -13.68 10.71
CA ASN A 92 3.46 -14.45 10.30
C ASN A 92 2.15 -14.14 11.06
N GLY A 93 2.03 -12.95 11.66
CA GLY A 93 0.87 -12.54 12.42
C GLY A 93 -0.25 -12.05 11.51
N SER A 94 -1.49 -12.15 12.00
CA SER A 94 -2.60 -11.41 11.41
C SER A 94 -2.25 -9.93 11.33
N PRO A 95 -2.57 -9.23 10.22
CA PRO A 95 -2.30 -7.81 10.13
C PRO A 95 -3.09 -7.01 11.17
N TYR A 96 -2.49 -5.93 11.64
CA TYR A 96 -3.16 -4.93 12.47
C TYR A 96 -3.95 -3.98 11.58
N ASN A 97 -5.24 -3.80 11.92
CA ASN A 97 -6.14 -2.94 11.17
C ASN A 97 -6.08 -1.51 11.69
N PHE A 98 -5.89 -0.57 10.78
CA PHE A 98 -5.99 0.85 11.04
C PHE A 98 -7.18 1.43 10.27
N ALA A 99 -7.92 2.31 10.93
CA ALA A 99 -8.86 3.18 10.27
C ALA A 99 -8.07 4.34 9.64
N GLY A 100 -8.19 4.53 8.32
CA GLY A 100 -7.61 5.66 7.63
C GLY A 100 -8.24 6.97 8.12
N THR A 101 -7.41 7.89 8.62
CA THR A 101 -7.87 9.21 9.10
C THR A 101 -7.69 10.30 8.05
N SER A 102 -6.76 10.11 7.12
CA SER A 102 -6.61 10.94 5.92
C SER A 102 -6.01 10.11 4.80
N PHE A 103 -6.44 10.37 3.57
CA PHE A 103 -5.87 9.73 2.39
C PHE A 103 -6.00 10.64 1.17
N THR A 104 -4.95 10.69 0.36
CA THR A 104 -4.94 11.37 -0.94
C THR A 104 -4.22 10.49 -1.95
N LEU A 105 -4.75 10.42 -3.17
CA LEU A 105 -4.12 9.78 -4.32
C LEU A 105 -4.10 10.77 -5.48
N THR A 106 -2.92 10.99 -6.04
CA THR A 106 -2.69 11.88 -7.18
C THR A 106 -2.03 11.07 -8.29
N PRO A 107 -2.58 11.05 -9.51
CA PRO A 107 -1.87 10.51 -10.66
C PRO A 107 -0.53 11.24 -10.84
N ALA A 108 0.58 10.49 -10.94
CA ALA A 108 1.92 11.04 -11.07
C ALA A 108 2.48 10.95 -12.51
N GLY A 109 1.63 10.56 -13.46
CA GLY A 109 1.95 10.26 -14.85
C GLY A 109 1.13 9.09 -15.35
N GLU A 110 1.34 8.70 -16.60
CA GLU A 110 0.75 7.46 -17.13
C GLU A 110 1.29 6.27 -16.33
N GLY A 111 0.39 5.45 -15.78
CA GLY A 111 0.82 4.25 -15.05
C GLY A 111 1.42 4.49 -13.66
N SER A 112 1.32 5.68 -13.06
CA SER A 112 1.90 5.93 -11.73
C SER A 112 1.06 6.78 -10.78
N PHE A 113 1.29 6.60 -9.48
CA PHE A 113 0.59 7.30 -8.40
C PHE A 113 1.52 7.87 -7.32
N SER A 114 1.12 9.00 -6.76
CA SER A 114 1.67 9.59 -5.54
C SER A 114 0.55 9.85 -4.54
N GLY A 115 0.87 9.96 -3.26
CA GLY A 115 -0.16 10.21 -2.27
C GLY A 115 0.35 10.38 -0.86
N ARG A 116 -0.60 10.68 0.02
CA ARG A 116 -0.40 10.83 1.46
C ARG A 116 -1.45 10.05 2.23
N PHE A 117 -1.08 9.55 3.40
CA PHE A 117 -1.99 8.80 4.26
C PHE A 117 -1.66 8.99 5.74
N ALA A 118 -2.68 8.81 6.58
CA ALA A 118 -2.54 8.66 8.02
C ALA A 118 -3.63 7.71 8.52
N GLY A 119 -3.40 7.11 9.70
CA GLY A 119 -4.36 6.19 10.29
C GLY A 119 -4.19 6.05 11.80
N LYS A 120 -5.23 5.51 12.44
CA LYS A 120 -5.20 5.13 13.85
C LYS A 120 -5.71 3.71 13.98
N VAL A 121 -5.26 2.98 15.01
CA VAL A 121 -5.73 1.62 15.27
C VAL A 121 -7.26 1.60 15.31
N SER A 122 -7.85 0.66 14.57
CA SER A 122 -9.30 0.54 14.54
C SER A 122 -9.79 -0.18 15.79
N ALA A 123 -10.52 0.52 16.65
CA ALA A 123 -11.16 -0.06 17.84
C ALA A 123 -12.31 -1.04 17.49
N SER A 124 -12.72 -1.11 16.21
CA SER A 124 -13.92 -1.83 15.76
C SER A 124 -13.71 -3.30 15.40
N SER A 125 -12.50 -3.83 15.53
CA SER A 125 -12.24 -5.25 15.30
C SER A 125 -11.70 -5.87 16.57
N SER A 126 -12.12 -7.11 16.84
CA SER A 126 -11.61 -8.05 17.84
C SER A 126 -10.11 -8.40 17.67
N SER A 127 -9.33 -7.48 17.11
CA SER A 127 -7.91 -7.63 16.86
C SER A 127 -7.15 -7.46 18.16
N ILE A 128 -6.20 -8.38 18.37
CA ILE A 128 -5.21 -8.30 19.43
C ILE A 128 -4.59 -6.89 19.40
N PRO A 129 -4.48 -6.19 20.55
CA PRO A 129 -3.81 -4.90 20.60
C PRO A 129 -2.47 -4.99 19.88
N GLY A 130 -2.32 -4.23 18.80
CA GLY A 130 -1.08 -4.18 18.07
C GLY A 130 -0.01 -3.40 18.82
N PRO A 131 1.27 -3.63 18.50
CA PRO A 131 2.37 -2.86 19.08
C PRO A 131 2.37 -1.39 18.63
N TYR A 132 1.48 -1.03 17.69
CA TYR A 132 1.40 0.31 17.12
C TYR A 132 -0.02 0.87 17.19
N THR A 133 -0.16 2.16 17.48
CA THR A 133 -1.45 2.82 17.65
C THR A 133 -1.77 3.86 16.58
N THR A 134 -0.75 4.47 15.99
CA THR A 134 -0.88 5.58 15.04
C THR A 134 0.07 5.46 13.87
N ILE A 135 -0.43 5.85 12.71
CA ILE A 135 0.34 6.07 11.48
C ILE A 135 0.19 7.53 11.11
N THR A 136 1.30 8.25 11.00
CA THR A 136 1.31 9.67 10.62
C THR A 136 2.33 9.93 9.52
N ASN A 137 2.21 11.09 8.86
CA ASN A 137 3.15 11.55 7.84
C ASN A 137 3.44 10.51 6.74
N GLY A 138 2.44 9.68 6.41
CA GLY A 138 2.54 8.68 5.36
C GLY A 138 2.60 9.34 3.99
N VAL A 139 3.59 8.97 3.18
CA VAL A 139 3.81 9.48 1.83
C VAL A 139 4.29 8.33 0.95
N PHE A 140 3.82 8.32 -0.30
CA PHE A 140 4.41 7.53 -1.38
C PHE A 140 4.49 8.38 -2.64
N THR A 141 5.53 8.19 -3.44
CA THR A 141 5.82 9.03 -4.61
C THR A 141 6.16 8.21 -5.83
N THR A 142 5.48 8.52 -6.94
CA THR A 142 5.75 7.99 -8.28
C THR A 142 5.83 6.45 -8.28
N VAL A 143 4.82 5.81 -7.70
CA VAL A 143 4.71 4.36 -7.63
C VAL A 143 4.09 3.85 -8.92
N PRO A 144 4.83 3.09 -9.76
CA PRO A 144 4.30 2.53 -11.00
C PRO A 144 3.38 1.33 -10.72
N PHE A 145 2.42 1.08 -11.61
CA PHE A 145 1.49 -0.06 -11.56
C PHE A 145 1.28 -0.74 -12.92
#